data_AF-A0A800JGJ1-F1
#
_entry.id   AF-A0A800JGJ1-F1
#
_cell.length_a   1.000
_cell.length_b   1.000
_cell.length_c   1.000
_cell.angle_alpha   90.00
_cell.angle_beta   90.00
_cell.angle_gamma   90.00
#
_symmetry.space_group_name_H-M   'P 1'
#
loop_
_entity.id
_entity.type
_entity.pdbx_description
1 polymer ?
#
loop_
_entity_poly.entity_id
_entity_poly.type
_entity_poly.pdbx_seq_one_letter_code
_entity_poly.pdbx_strand_id
1 'polypeptide(L)'
;MNKTLLLIICDFLLLNLIHFTAWDELEKDAKENPGAGGTQSTGAGMGDPQRDLELVRLKFKQSAAELDEQKRAYINLSNTATESQQASAKKIDDAEQKAIGWYRKAQEEEAAKAAAQNANRIALEQLKNRTQQVNLSEEEKKKLEEERKKLEAQAAKLQGDINTLEINLNAAKTNATEAQKRAEQALNAANARATNERNRADQGIAAANTRADKERTRASVATTRADKERNRANDANTRANDANVAMAKATEIANAAQQQTTKANTRAQTAEQKVETVTAELAETQTDLKVAETTAKVAKEFVDKLGGDVHELEHSVKTIVNNTPINANILFQQFRSRGVKVWLKSGRTTTRTDTILIEQGNYVYALLHTSDTPFPVGPKAMGISRVEPTLSTPEAGKPKPIVYNLPFAQFLKDDPRVLASPLMSVSQAASRGIRPYQIAAEPYKFPKAFVISRDGKSYGEVEFKFNPAHKGYVKMDKPFAGGIFSRSFNPSKGDLVLSQKGELLGMMANNTYCYVIRDLKSESSIAFRKDLNRATIAKSLKTHHATIQRKAFDLR
;
A
#
# COMPACT_ATOMS: atom_id res chain seq x y z
N MET A 1 14.43 90.10 14.56
CA MET A 1 15.64 90.72 14.00
C MET A 1 16.71 90.75 15.08
N ASN A 2 17.95 90.37 14.81
CA ASN A 2 18.97 90.20 15.86
C ASN A 2 19.64 91.54 16.23
N LYS A 3 19.85 91.81 17.54
CA LYS A 3 20.41 93.09 18.01
C LYS A 3 21.81 93.39 17.43
N THR A 4 22.62 92.34 17.25
CA THR A 4 23.95 92.45 16.63
C THR A 4 23.90 92.98 15.20
N LEU A 5 22.87 92.61 14.43
CA LEU A 5 22.71 93.07 13.04
C LEU A 5 22.34 94.56 12.98
N LEU A 6 21.50 95.03 13.91
CA LEU A 6 21.14 96.44 14.01
C LEU A 6 22.35 97.30 14.42
N LEU A 7 23.18 96.81 15.36
CA LEU A 7 24.43 97.46 15.73
C LEU A 7 25.38 97.63 14.54
N ILE A 8 25.60 96.55 13.77
CA ILE A 8 26.47 96.58 12.57
C ILE A 8 25.94 97.58 11.52
N ILE A 9 24.62 97.65 11.31
CA ILE A 9 24.01 98.60 10.35
C ILE A 9 24.15 100.05 10.82
N CYS A 10 23.93 100.33 12.12
CA CYS A 10 24.10 101.67 12.68
C CYS A 10 25.57 102.14 12.64
N ASP A 11 26.52 101.25 12.92
CA ASP A 11 27.96 101.53 12.87
C ASP A 11 28.41 101.83 11.44
N PHE A 12 27.96 101.03 10.46
CA PHE A 12 28.24 101.26 9.05
C PHE A 12 27.63 102.58 8.53
N LEU A 13 26.46 102.99 9.03
CA LEU A 13 25.86 104.29 8.70
C LEU A 13 26.63 105.46 9.33
N LEU A 14 27.08 105.34 10.59
CA LEU A 14 27.88 106.37 11.26
C LEU A 14 29.23 106.58 10.58
N LEU A 15 29.92 105.48 10.23
CA LEU A 15 31.20 105.53 9.51
C LEU A 15 31.06 106.19 8.13
N ASN A 16 30.00 105.87 7.37
CA ASN A 16 29.74 106.55 6.10
C ASN A 16 29.38 108.03 6.28
N LEU A 17 28.63 108.39 7.33
CA LEU A 17 28.28 109.79 7.59
C LEU A 17 29.53 110.63 7.89
N ILE A 18 30.43 110.13 8.74
CA ILE A 18 31.70 110.79 9.08
C ILE A 18 32.61 110.90 7.84
N HIS A 19 32.66 109.86 7.00
CA HIS A 19 33.48 109.85 5.78
C HIS A 19 32.94 110.77 4.67
N PHE A 20 31.66 111.18 4.71
CA PHE A 20 31.09 112.15 3.77
C PHE A 20 31.07 113.60 4.28
N THR A 21 31.31 113.85 5.58
CA THR A 21 31.47 115.22 6.09
C THR A 21 32.92 115.71 5.91
N ALA A 22 33.20 116.34 4.76
CA ALA A 22 34.49 116.96 4.47
C ALA A 22 34.69 118.27 5.29
N TRP A 23 35.13 118.15 6.54
CA TRP A 23 35.39 119.31 7.41
C TRP A 23 36.64 120.12 7.01
N ASP A 24 37.60 119.54 6.28
CA ASP A 24 38.86 120.18 5.91
C ASP A 24 38.75 121.27 4.81
N GLU A 25 37.66 121.28 4.03
CA GLU A 25 37.46 122.28 2.97
C GLU A 25 36.73 123.55 3.46
N LEU A 26 35.95 123.46 4.54
CA LEU A 26 35.12 124.56 5.03
C LEU A 26 35.90 125.68 5.74
N GLU A 27 37.13 125.43 6.21
CA GLU A 27 37.97 126.44 6.89
C GLU A 27 38.91 127.22 5.96
N LYS A 28 39.05 126.82 4.68
CA LYS A 28 39.94 127.50 3.72
C LYS A 28 39.24 128.60 2.94
N ASP A 29 38.08 128.31 2.34
CA ASP A 29 37.32 129.28 1.54
C ASP A 29 36.88 130.51 2.36
N ALA A 30 36.80 130.36 3.69
CA ALA A 30 36.48 131.45 4.62
C ALA A 30 37.61 132.47 4.89
N LYS A 31 38.82 132.30 4.32
CA LYS A 31 40.00 133.13 4.68
C LYS A 31 40.67 133.92 3.55
N GLU A 32 40.41 133.63 2.26
CA GLU A 32 41.18 134.25 1.15
C GLU A 32 40.40 135.16 0.18
N ASN A 33 39.07 135.38 0.34
CA ASN A 33 38.37 136.42 -0.43
C ASN A 33 37.11 137.00 0.25
N PRO A 34 37.19 138.16 0.94
CA PRO A 34 36.02 138.92 1.37
C PRO A 34 35.42 139.74 0.21
N GLY A 35 34.24 139.35 -0.26
CA GLY A 35 33.52 140.03 -1.35
C GLY A 35 32.65 141.22 -0.91
N ALA A 36 32.46 142.15 -1.85
CA ALA A 36 31.69 143.41 -1.74
C ALA A 36 32.27 144.47 -0.76
N GLY A 37 32.11 145.77 -1.01
CA GLY A 37 31.47 146.44 -2.14
C GLY A 37 30.88 147.80 -1.73
N GLY A 38 31.59 148.90 -2.01
CA GLY A 38 31.20 150.27 -1.64
C GLY A 38 31.43 151.27 -2.78
N THR A 39 30.67 152.36 -2.80
CA THR A 39 30.46 153.19 -4.01
C THR A 39 30.95 154.64 -3.87
N GLN A 40 31.10 155.31 -5.02
CA GLN A 40 31.24 156.77 -5.22
C GLN A 40 32.58 157.44 -4.84
N SER A 41 33.29 157.95 -5.85
CA SER A 41 33.50 159.40 -6.04
C SER A 41 33.97 159.69 -7.47
N THR A 42 33.96 160.96 -7.90
CA THR A 42 34.14 161.38 -9.31
C THR A 42 35.35 162.30 -9.53
N GLY A 43 36.00 162.15 -10.69
CA GLY A 43 36.94 163.13 -11.26
C GLY A 43 38.43 162.88 -10.95
N ALA A 44 39.38 163.36 -11.75
CA ALA A 44 39.25 164.00 -13.07
C ALA A 44 40.58 163.88 -13.86
N GLY A 45 40.52 163.88 -15.19
CA GLY A 45 41.72 163.87 -16.06
C GLY A 45 41.39 163.61 -17.53
N MET A 46 41.49 164.64 -18.38
CA MET A 46 41.38 164.51 -19.84
C MET A 46 42.72 164.11 -20.46
N GLY A 47 42.72 163.23 -21.47
CA GLY A 47 43.91 162.97 -22.30
C GLY A 47 43.76 161.88 -23.38
N ASP A 48 43.63 162.30 -24.64
CA ASP A 48 43.81 161.50 -25.88
C ASP A 48 42.91 160.24 -26.11
N PRO A 49 41.79 160.38 -26.83
CA PRO A 49 40.87 159.28 -27.17
C PRO A 49 41.46 158.16 -28.04
N GLN A 50 42.62 158.33 -28.68
CA GLN A 50 43.12 157.31 -29.62
C GLN A 50 43.80 156.12 -28.92
N ARG A 51 44.23 156.27 -27.66
CA ARG A 51 44.90 155.20 -26.89
C ARG A 51 43.93 154.23 -26.22
N ASP A 52 42.80 154.71 -25.71
CA ASP A 52 41.79 153.88 -25.05
C ASP A 52 41.19 152.83 -26.01
N LEU A 53 41.03 153.18 -27.28
CA LEU A 53 40.52 152.30 -28.32
C LEU A 53 41.44 151.09 -28.61
N GLU A 54 42.77 151.25 -28.49
CA GLU A 54 43.70 150.12 -28.57
C GLU A 54 43.68 149.26 -27.31
N LEU A 55 43.60 149.89 -26.13
CA LEU A 55 43.54 149.19 -24.84
C LEU A 55 42.30 148.27 -24.73
N VAL A 56 41.13 148.75 -25.15
CA VAL A 56 39.90 147.93 -25.24
C VAL A 56 40.09 146.77 -26.21
N ARG A 57 40.70 147.01 -27.37
CA ARG A 57 40.94 145.98 -28.40
C ARG A 57 41.95 144.92 -27.96
N LEU A 58 42.90 145.27 -27.10
CA LEU A 58 43.83 144.34 -26.45
C LEU A 58 43.09 143.46 -25.43
N LYS A 59 42.32 144.07 -24.51
CA LYS A 59 41.55 143.33 -23.50
C LYS A 59 40.52 142.36 -24.11
N PHE A 60 39.88 142.74 -25.21
CA PHE A 60 38.93 141.85 -25.90
C PHE A 60 39.61 140.61 -26.51
N LYS A 61 40.84 140.74 -27.02
CA LYS A 61 41.64 139.60 -27.49
C LYS A 61 42.08 138.70 -26.33
N GLN A 62 42.46 139.31 -25.20
CA GLN A 62 42.91 138.59 -24.02
C GLN A 62 41.77 137.76 -23.40
N SER A 63 40.60 138.38 -23.19
CA SER A 63 39.39 137.68 -22.72
C SER A 63 38.91 136.57 -23.68
N ALA A 64 39.06 136.75 -24.99
CA ALA A 64 38.76 135.70 -25.96
C ALA A 64 39.72 134.49 -25.88
N ALA A 65 40.99 134.73 -25.52
CA ALA A 65 41.97 133.65 -25.27
C ALA A 65 41.68 132.92 -23.96
N GLU A 66 41.44 133.65 -22.87
CA GLU A 66 41.05 133.10 -21.55
C GLU A 66 39.79 132.21 -21.65
N LEU A 67 38.80 132.62 -22.45
CA LEU A 67 37.59 131.84 -22.68
C LEU A 67 37.82 130.54 -23.49
N ASP A 68 38.79 130.52 -24.41
CA ASP A 68 39.15 129.31 -25.16
C ASP A 68 40.00 128.35 -24.30
N GLU A 69 40.86 128.90 -23.44
CA GLU A 69 41.63 128.14 -22.46
C GLU A 69 40.73 127.50 -21.40
N GLN A 70 39.75 128.22 -20.85
CA GLN A 70 38.74 127.64 -19.95
C GLN A 70 37.93 126.52 -20.60
N LYS A 71 37.55 126.65 -21.88
CA LYS A 71 36.85 125.57 -22.62
C LYS A 71 37.71 124.33 -22.77
N ARG A 72 39.00 124.49 -23.09
CA ARG A 72 39.97 123.38 -23.16
C ARG A 72 40.15 122.70 -21.81
N ALA A 73 40.27 123.48 -20.72
CA ALA A 73 40.37 122.97 -19.36
C ALA A 73 39.12 122.16 -18.96
N TYR A 74 37.92 122.67 -19.25
CA TYR A 74 36.67 121.98 -18.98
C TYR A 74 36.51 120.67 -19.78
N ILE A 75 36.85 120.67 -21.08
CA ILE A 75 36.82 119.47 -21.92
C ILE A 75 37.80 118.42 -21.39
N ASN A 76 39.03 118.82 -21.03
CA ASN A 76 40.02 117.92 -20.46
C ASN A 76 39.54 117.30 -19.13
N LEU A 77 38.99 118.13 -18.22
CA LEU A 77 38.45 117.66 -16.95
C LEU A 77 37.27 116.67 -17.15
N SER A 78 36.37 116.94 -18.09
CA SER A 78 35.26 116.05 -18.44
C SER A 78 35.75 114.71 -18.99
N ASN A 79 36.80 114.72 -19.81
CA ASN A 79 37.41 113.50 -20.34
C ASN A 79 38.06 112.68 -19.22
N THR A 80 38.91 113.28 -18.38
CA THR A 80 39.56 112.59 -17.26
C THR A 80 38.56 112.06 -16.23
N ALA A 81 37.46 112.78 -15.96
CA ALA A 81 36.37 112.28 -15.13
C ALA A 81 35.71 111.02 -15.73
N THR A 82 35.46 111.03 -17.04
CA THR A 82 34.86 109.90 -17.77
C THR A 82 35.81 108.69 -17.79
N GLU A 83 37.11 108.91 -18.06
CA GLU A 83 38.15 107.86 -18.02
C GLU A 83 38.28 107.25 -16.61
N SER A 84 38.25 108.09 -15.56
CA SER A 84 38.26 107.64 -14.17
C SER A 84 37.03 106.81 -13.82
N GLN A 85 35.84 107.21 -14.30
CA GLN A 85 34.60 106.46 -14.10
C GLN A 85 34.60 105.12 -14.84
N GLN A 86 35.15 105.05 -16.06
CA GLN A 86 35.32 103.78 -16.78
C GLN A 86 36.37 102.87 -16.10
N ALA A 87 37.48 103.45 -15.62
CA ALA A 87 38.53 102.71 -14.93
C ALA A 87 38.08 102.17 -13.56
N SER A 88 37.20 102.87 -12.85
CA SER A 88 36.60 102.38 -11.60
C SER A 88 35.52 101.32 -11.86
N ALA A 89 34.64 101.53 -12.85
CA ALA A 89 33.65 100.53 -13.26
C ALA A 89 34.29 99.19 -13.66
N LYS A 90 35.38 99.22 -14.43
CA LYS A 90 36.14 98.01 -14.79
C LYS A 90 36.72 97.30 -13.58
N LYS A 91 37.26 98.03 -12.59
CA LYS A 91 37.79 97.45 -11.34
C LYS A 91 36.70 96.77 -10.50
N ILE A 92 35.45 97.24 -10.59
CA ILE A 92 34.29 96.65 -9.90
C ILE A 92 33.91 95.32 -10.57
N ASP A 93 33.76 95.28 -11.89
CA ASP A 93 33.51 94.04 -12.64
C ASP A 93 34.63 92.99 -12.44
N ASP A 94 35.90 93.43 -12.52
CA ASP A 94 37.07 92.63 -12.18
C ASP A 94 37.05 92.08 -10.74
N ALA A 95 36.34 92.72 -9.80
CA ALA A 95 36.21 92.28 -8.42
C ALA A 95 35.00 91.35 -8.23
N GLU A 96 33.85 91.65 -8.84
CA GLU A 96 32.64 90.81 -8.80
C GLU A 96 32.90 89.44 -9.44
N GLN A 97 33.54 89.39 -10.62
CA GLN A 97 33.89 88.12 -11.27
C GLN A 97 34.81 87.27 -10.39
N LYS A 98 35.76 87.89 -9.67
CA LYS A 98 36.62 87.19 -8.70
C LYS A 98 35.81 86.68 -7.50
N ALA A 99 34.92 87.49 -6.93
CA ALA A 99 34.06 87.10 -5.81
C ALA A 99 33.15 85.91 -6.17
N ILE A 100 32.54 85.91 -7.35
CA ILE A 100 31.75 84.79 -7.89
C ILE A 100 32.63 83.54 -8.05
N GLY A 101 33.87 83.70 -8.53
CA GLY A 101 34.84 82.61 -8.65
C GLY A 101 35.23 81.97 -7.31
N TRP A 102 35.42 82.78 -6.26
CA TRP A 102 35.67 82.27 -4.90
C TRP A 102 34.45 81.56 -4.33
N TYR A 103 33.24 82.11 -4.51
CA TYR A 103 32.00 81.53 -4.01
C TYR A 103 31.70 80.16 -4.62
N ARG A 104 31.91 80.00 -5.94
CA ARG A 104 31.76 78.69 -6.61
C ARG A 104 32.72 77.64 -6.07
N LYS A 105 34.01 77.98 -5.90
CA LYS A 105 35.02 77.06 -5.34
C LYS A 105 34.66 76.60 -3.92
N ALA A 106 34.12 77.50 -3.10
CA ALA A 106 33.66 77.14 -1.74
C ALA A 106 32.51 76.13 -1.78
N GLN A 107 31.52 76.33 -2.66
CA GLN A 107 30.42 75.37 -2.86
C GLN A 107 30.90 74.02 -3.41
N GLU A 108 31.85 74.02 -4.36
CA GLU A 108 32.46 72.80 -4.89
C GLU A 108 33.21 72.00 -3.81
N GLU A 109 33.97 72.67 -2.95
CA GLU A 109 34.70 72.03 -1.85
C GLU A 109 33.77 71.48 -0.76
N GLU A 110 32.68 72.19 -0.44
CA GLU A 110 31.68 71.73 0.52
C GLU A 110 30.86 70.54 -0.02
N ALA A 111 30.48 70.58 -1.31
CA ALA A 111 29.85 69.46 -1.99
C ALA A 111 30.78 68.22 -2.05
N ALA A 112 32.07 68.42 -2.30
CA ALA A 112 33.06 67.34 -2.28
C ALA A 112 33.21 66.71 -0.89
N LYS A 113 33.21 67.53 0.18
CA LYS A 113 33.23 67.04 1.58
C LYS A 113 31.97 66.23 1.91
N ALA A 114 30.79 66.70 1.52
CA ALA A 114 29.53 65.97 1.73
C ALA A 114 29.50 64.63 0.95
N ALA A 115 29.99 64.62 -0.30
CA ALA A 115 30.11 63.41 -1.10
C ALA A 115 31.07 62.39 -0.47
N ALA A 116 32.24 62.83 0.00
CA ALA A 116 33.22 61.98 0.68
C ALA A 116 32.67 61.39 1.99
N GLN A 117 31.92 62.17 2.78
CA GLN A 117 31.27 61.68 4.01
C GLN A 117 30.23 60.59 3.71
N ASN A 118 29.37 60.77 2.70
CA ASN A 118 28.38 59.76 2.33
C ASN A 118 29.04 58.49 1.74
N ALA A 119 30.09 58.64 0.93
CA ALA A 119 30.88 57.53 0.41
C ALA A 119 31.51 56.69 1.55
N ASN A 120 32.13 57.34 2.53
CA ASN A 120 32.68 56.68 3.73
C ASN A 120 31.60 55.97 4.56
N ARG A 121 30.41 56.58 4.71
CA ARG A 121 29.27 55.96 5.39
C ARG A 121 28.82 54.67 4.69
N ILE A 122 28.69 54.70 3.36
CA ILE A 122 28.31 53.54 2.54
C ILE A 122 29.38 52.45 2.60
N ALA A 123 30.68 52.80 2.55
CA ALA A 123 31.77 51.84 2.66
C ALA A 123 31.78 51.13 4.03
N LEU A 124 31.57 51.87 5.12
CA LEU A 124 31.48 51.31 6.48
C LEU A 124 30.26 50.39 6.64
N GLU A 125 29.13 50.75 6.02
CA GLU A 125 27.89 49.95 6.01
C GLU A 125 28.08 48.63 5.23
N GLN A 126 28.74 48.68 4.06
CA GLN A 126 29.11 47.48 3.29
C GLN A 126 30.10 46.57 4.06
N LEU A 127 31.07 47.15 4.77
CA LEU A 127 32.02 46.38 5.59
C LEU A 127 31.30 45.63 6.72
N LYS A 128 30.42 46.30 7.48
CA LYS A 128 29.61 45.67 8.53
C LYS A 128 28.78 44.49 8.00
N ASN A 129 28.13 44.68 6.85
CA ASN A 129 27.32 43.63 6.23
C ASN A 129 28.17 42.42 5.78
N ARG A 130 29.38 42.65 5.24
CA ARG A 130 30.32 41.57 4.91
C ARG A 130 30.79 40.80 6.16
N THR A 131 31.14 41.50 7.24
CA THR A 131 31.54 40.84 8.50
C THR A 131 30.41 39.98 9.08
N GLN A 132 29.15 40.47 9.05
CA GLN A 132 28.00 39.67 9.49
C GLN A 132 27.80 38.41 8.63
N GLN A 133 27.93 38.51 7.30
CA GLN A 133 27.83 37.35 6.41
C GLN A 133 28.93 36.30 6.66
N VAL A 134 30.16 36.72 6.92
CA VAL A 134 31.27 35.80 7.27
C VAL A 134 30.96 35.08 8.58
N ASN A 135 30.56 35.80 9.63
CA ASN A 135 30.27 35.22 10.94
C ASN A 135 29.12 34.21 10.89
N LEU A 136 28.05 34.51 10.14
CA LEU A 136 26.93 33.59 9.91
C LEU A 136 27.40 32.30 9.19
N SER A 137 28.23 32.42 8.16
CA SER A 137 28.78 31.27 7.43
C SER A 137 29.70 30.40 8.31
N GLU A 138 30.41 30.98 9.29
CA GLU A 138 31.20 30.20 10.26
C GLU A 138 30.33 29.46 11.28
N GLU A 139 29.23 30.05 11.74
CA GLU A 139 28.25 29.35 12.58
C GLU A 139 27.59 28.18 11.84
N GLU A 140 27.19 28.38 10.58
CA GLU A 140 26.62 27.32 9.74
C GLU A 140 27.59 26.15 9.54
N LYS A 141 28.87 26.44 9.26
CA LYS A 141 29.92 25.41 9.16
C LYS A 141 30.09 24.62 10.45
N LYS A 142 30.13 25.27 11.61
CA LYS A 142 30.23 24.61 12.92
C LYS A 142 29.03 23.71 13.20
N LYS A 143 27.81 24.19 12.96
CA LYS A 143 26.56 23.41 13.13
C LYS A 143 26.54 22.18 12.20
N LEU A 144 26.97 22.32 10.95
CA LEU A 144 27.03 21.24 9.98
C LEU A 144 28.13 20.21 10.31
N GLU A 145 29.26 20.63 10.86
CA GLU A 145 30.31 19.72 11.36
C GLU A 145 29.85 18.92 12.59
N GLU A 146 29.12 19.55 13.52
CA GLU A 146 28.48 18.84 14.64
C GLU A 146 27.44 17.83 14.17
N GLU A 147 26.60 18.20 13.19
CA GLU A 147 25.60 17.28 12.62
C GLU A 147 26.27 16.09 11.93
N ARG A 148 27.34 16.32 11.16
CA ARG A 148 28.16 15.24 10.61
C ARG A 148 28.71 14.30 11.68
N LYS A 149 29.31 14.83 12.75
CA LYS A 149 29.82 14.00 13.86
C LYS A 149 28.72 13.18 14.54
N LYS A 150 27.52 13.74 14.69
CA LYS A 150 26.33 13.03 15.21
C LYS A 150 25.87 11.91 14.26
N LEU A 151 25.86 12.15 12.94
CA LEU A 151 25.51 11.15 11.93
C LEU A 151 26.56 10.03 11.81
N GLU A 152 27.85 10.36 11.88
CA GLU A 152 28.96 9.40 11.85
C GLU A 152 28.92 8.48 13.09
N ALA A 153 28.63 9.03 14.28
CA ALA A 153 28.41 8.23 15.49
C ALA A 153 27.17 7.33 15.40
N GLN A 154 26.07 7.80 14.79
CA GLN A 154 24.88 6.97 14.54
C GLN A 154 25.16 5.84 13.54
N ALA A 155 25.92 6.11 12.46
CA ALA A 155 26.31 5.10 11.49
C ALA A 155 27.20 4.01 12.12
N ALA A 156 28.17 4.40 12.95
CA ALA A 156 29.01 3.47 13.69
C ALA A 156 28.19 2.57 14.65
N LYS A 157 27.22 3.15 15.37
CA LYS A 157 26.30 2.36 16.20
C LYS A 157 25.47 1.38 15.38
N LEU A 158 24.84 1.84 14.30
CA LEU A 158 24.00 0.99 13.44
C LEU A 158 24.80 -0.17 12.83
N GLN A 159 26.07 0.04 12.48
CA GLN A 159 26.93 -1.05 12.03
C GLN A 159 27.20 -2.08 13.14
N GLY A 160 27.37 -1.65 14.40
CA GLY A 160 27.46 -2.55 15.55
C GLY A 160 26.17 -3.37 15.75
N ASP A 161 25.02 -2.70 15.73
CA ASP A 161 23.69 -3.33 15.85
C ASP A 161 23.46 -4.37 14.72
N ILE A 162 23.86 -4.06 13.48
CA ILE A 162 23.82 -4.99 12.33
C ILE A 162 24.70 -6.21 12.59
N ASN A 163 25.96 -6.03 13.00
CA ASN A 163 26.88 -7.14 13.25
C ASN A 163 26.34 -8.09 14.35
N THR A 164 25.74 -7.54 15.40
CA THR A 164 25.08 -8.35 16.45
C THR A 164 23.84 -9.09 15.93
N LEU A 165 23.04 -8.45 15.07
CA LEU A 165 21.89 -9.10 14.44
C LEU A 165 22.31 -10.24 13.51
N GLU A 166 23.42 -10.13 12.77
CA GLU A 166 23.94 -11.21 11.93
C GLU A 166 24.42 -12.42 12.75
N ILE A 167 25.13 -12.18 13.86
CA ILE A 167 25.56 -13.23 14.80
C ILE A 167 24.32 -13.97 15.35
N ASN A 168 23.33 -13.22 15.86
CA ASN A 168 22.09 -13.78 16.41
C ASN A 168 21.28 -14.54 15.34
N LEU A 169 21.19 -14.02 14.12
CA LEU A 169 20.52 -14.68 12.99
C LEU A 169 21.21 -16.00 12.62
N ASN A 170 22.55 -16.04 12.65
CA ASN A 170 23.29 -17.26 12.33
C ASN A 170 23.17 -18.31 13.45
N ALA A 171 23.23 -17.91 14.72
CA ALA A 171 22.91 -18.81 15.84
C ALA A 171 21.47 -19.37 15.76
N ALA A 172 20.49 -18.53 15.41
CA ALA A 172 19.11 -18.95 15.22
C ALA A 172 18.93 -19.95 14.05
N LYS A 173 19.65 -19.77 12.93
CA LYS A 173 19.66 -20.75 11.81
C LYS A 173 20.22 -22.11 12.25
N THR A 174 21.33 -22.14 12.99
CA THR A 174 21.92 -23.38 13.49
C THR A 174 20.94 -24.11 14.42
N ASN A 175 20.38 -23.39 15.40
CA ASN A 175 19.41 -23.94 16.35
C ASN A 175 18.15 -24.48 15.66
N ALA A 176 17.64 -23.77 14.63
CA ALA A 176 16.50 -24.23 13.84
C ALA A 176 16.82 -25.49 13.02
N THR A 177 18.03 -25.58 12.46
CA THR A 177 18.49 -26.75 11.69
C THR A 177 18.64 -27.98 12.60
N GLU A 178 19.19 -27.81 13.80
CA GLU A 178 19.23 -28.88 14.80
C GLU A 178 17.84 -29.31 15.27
N ALA A 179 16.95 -28.36 15.55
CA ALA A 179 15.58 -28.65 15.96
C ALA A 179 14.81 -29.43 14.88
N GLN A 180 14.99 -29.07 13.60
CA GLN A 180 14.44 -29.82 12.47
C GLN A 180 14.98 -31.25 12.43
N LYS A 181 16.30 -31.45 12.54
CA LYS A 181 16.93 -32.79 12.55
C LYS A 181 16.44 -33.65 13.70
N ARG A 182 16.28 -33.09 14.90
CA ARG A 182 15.72 -33.79 16.08
C ARG A 182 14.25 -34.16 15.87
N ALA A 183 13.45 -33.27 15.28
CA ALA A 183 12.04 -33.53 14.97
C ALA A 183 11.87 -34.64 13.90
N GLU A 184 12.71 -34.65 12.87
CA GLU A 184 12.73 -35.69 11.83
C GLU A 184 13.13 -37.06 12.40
N GLN A 185 14.16 -37.10 13.26
CA GLN A 185 14.53 -38.31 13.98
C GLN A 185 13.40 -38.84 14.89
N ALA A 186 12.70 -37.94 15.60
CA ALA A 186 11.56 -38.31 16.44
C ALA A 186 10.38 -38.84 15.61
N LEU A 187 10.07 -38.22 14.47
CA LEU A 187 9.02 -38.67 13.55
C LEU A 187 9.33 -40.06 12.97
N ASN A 188 10.57 -40.28 12.53
CA ASN A 188 11.00 -41.58 12.00
C ASN A 188 10.96 -42.67 13.07
N ALA A 189 11.34 -42.36 14.32
CA ALA A 189 11.20 -43.28 15.44
C ALA A 189 9.73 -43.60 15.79
N ALA A 190 8.83 -42.61 15.71
CA ALA A 190 7.39 -42.81 15.91
C ALA A 190 6.77 -43.69 14.81
N ASN A 191 7.11 -43.43 13.54
CA ASN A 191 6.64 -44.24 12.40
C ASN A 191 7.12 -45.69 12.50
N ALA A 192 8.35 -45.93 12.93
CA ALA A 192 8.89 -47.27 13.17
C ALA A 192 8.15 -48.00 14.32
N ARG A 193 7.79 -47.30 15.40
CA ARG A 193 6.98 -47.87 16.50
C ARG A 193 5.59 -48.26 16.02
N ALA A 194 4.86 -47.34 15.37
CA ALA A 194 3.52 -47.59 14.84
C ALA A 194 3.48 -48.75 13.83
N THR A 195 4.52 -48.88 12.99
CA THR A 195 4.66 -50.02 12.05
C THR A 195 4.85 -51.34 12.81
N ASN A 196 5.70 -51.36 13.84
CA ASN A 196 5.94 -52.56 14.67
C ASN A 196 4.73 -52.93 15.54
N GLU A 197 3.92 -51.97 15.98
CA GLU A 197 2.66 -52.20 16.69
C GLU A 197 1.61 -52.78 15.75
N ARG A 198 1.45 -52.22 14.54
CA ARG A 198 0.58 -52.77 13.50
C ARG A 198 0.94 -54.21 13.12
N ASN A 199 2.22 -54.48 12.87
CA ASN A 199 2.69 -55.84 12.54
C ASN A 199 2.38 -56.85 13.65
N ARG A 200 2.43 -56.45 14.93
CA ARG A 200 2.02 -57.30 16.06
C ARG A 200 0.51 -57.50 16.14
N ALA A 201 -0.28 -56.47 15.85
CA ALA A 201 -1.74 -56.57 15.79
C ALA A 201 -2.18 -57.52 14.66
N ASP A 202 -1.61 -57.38 13.47
CA ASP A 202 -1.90 -58.23 12.31
C ASP A 202 -1.52 -59.71 12.58
N GLN A 203 -0.37 -59.96 13.23
CA GLN A 203 0.01 -61.29 13.72
C GLN A 203 -0.96 -61.84 14.78
N GLY A 204 -1.43 -60.99 15.71
CA GLY A 204 -2.42 -61.35 16.72
C GLY A 204 -3.77 -61.76 16.10
N ILE A 205 -4.24 -61.02 15.10
CA ILE A 205 -5.47 -61.31 14.33
C ILE A 205 -5.31 -62.63 13.57
N ALA A 206 -4.18 -62.85 12.88
CA ALA A 206 -3.92 -64.12 12.17
C ALA A 206 -3.91 -65.33 13.13
N ALA A 207 -3.30 -65.18 14.31
CA ALA A 207 -3.30 -66.20 15.35
C ALA A 207 -4.71 -66.45 15.96
N ALA A 208 -5.53 -65.41 16.12
CA ALA A 208 -6.90 -65.51 16.59
C ALA A 208 -7.80 -66.25 15.58
N ASN A 209 -7.75 -65.88 14.30
CA ASN A 209 -8.47 -66.56 13.22
C ASN A 209 -8.09 -68.05 13.15
N THR A 210 -6.78 -68.35 13.20
CA THR A 210 -6.26 -69.73 13.22
C THR A 210 -6.77 -70.56 14.40
N ARG A 211 -7.09 -69.93 15.54
CA ARG A 211 -7.74 -70.61 16.68
C ARG A 211 -9.22 -70.82 16.43
N ALA A 212 -9.94 -69.78 15.98
CA ALA A 212 -11.37 -69.84 15.70
C ALA A 212 -11.71 -70.92 14.65
N ASP A 213 -10.91 -71.06 13.59
CA ASP A 213 -11.16 -72.08 12.57
C ASP A 213 -10.82 -73.51 13.06
N LYS A 214 -9.85 -73.67 13.95
CA LYS A 214 -9.61 -74.94 14.66
C LYS A 214 -10.76 -75.31 15.59
N GLU A 215 -11.37 -74.34 16.26
CA GLU A 215 -12.55 -74.57 17.11
C GLU A 215 -13.82 -74.87 16.29
N ARG A 216 -14.07 -74.14 15.19
CA ARG A 216 -15.13 -74.45 14.22
C ARG A 216 -14.98 -75.87 13.66
N THR A 217 -13.77 -76.28 13.32
CA THR A 217 -13.47 -77.63 12.85
C THR A 217 -13.77 -78.68 13.93
N ARG A 218 -13.35 -78.45 15.18
CA ARG A 218 -13.66 -79.33 16.33
C ARG A 218 -15.16 -79.43 16.59
N ALA A 219 -15.89 -78.32 16.54
CA ALA A 219 -17.33 -78.27 16.72
C ALA A 219 -18.04 -79.08 15.62
N SER A 220 -17.71 -78.85 14.34
CA SER A 220 -18.27 -79.60 13.20
C SER A 220 -18.03 -81.12 13.32
N VAL A 221 -16.82 -81.54 13.72
CA VAL A 221 -16.50 -82.95 13.99
C VAL A 221 -17.29 -83.51 15.19
N ALA A 222 -17.55 -82.69 16.23
CA ALA A 222 -18.38 -83.11 17.36
C ALA A 222 -19.85 -83.28 16.97
N THR A 223 -20.44 -82.33 16.21
CA THR A 223 -21.80 -82.45 15.67
C THR A 223 -21.94 -83.70 14.80
N THR A 224 -21.02 -83.89 13.85
CA THR A 224 -20.98 -85.07 12.96
C THR A 224 -20.91 -86.40 13.72
N ARG A 225 -20.27 -86.42 14.91
CA ARG A 225 -20.24 -87.60 15.79
C ARG A 225 -21.56 -87.78 16.54
N ALA A 226 -22.14 -86.70 17.07
CA ALA A 226 -23.43 -86.73 17.76
C ALA A 226 -24.55 -87.22 16.83
N ASP A 227 -24.61 -86.75 15.58
CA ASP A 227 -25.59 -87.19 14.58
C ASP A 227 -25.44 -88.67 14.23
N LYS A 228 -24.20 -89.16 14.08
CA LYS A 228 -23.92 -90.59 13.86
C LYS A 228 -24.37 -91.46 15.04
N GLU A 229 -24.16 -91.00 16.27
CA GLU A 229 -24.57 -91.75 17.46
C GLU A 229 -26.09 -91.70 17.67
N ARG A 230 -26.73 -90.57 17.37
CA ARG A 230 -28.19 -90.44 17.33
C ARG A 230 -28.82 -91.38 16.32
N ASN A 231 -28.24 -91.51 15.13
CA ASN A 231 -28.72 -92.44 14.12
C ASN A 231 -28.56 -93.91 14.57
N ARG A 232 -27.43 -94.27 15.20
CA ARG A 232 -27.26 -95.61 15.81
C ARG A 232 -28.30 -95.90 16.91
N ALA A 233 -28.61 -94.91 17.75
CA ALA A 233 -29.64 -95.05 18.78
C ALA A 233 -31.04 -95.23 18.18
N ASN A 234 -31.35 -94.52 17.09
CA ASN A 234 -32.58 -94.72 16.32
C ASN A 234 -32.64 -96.13 15.71
N ASP A 235 -31.58 -96.58 15.03
CA ASP A 235 -31.48 -97.93 14.44
C ASP A 235 -31.66 -99.03 15.50
N ALA A 236 -31.06 -98.85 16.68
CA ALA A 236 -31.20 -99.78 17.80
C ALA A 236 -32.64 -99.82 18.34
N ASN A 237 -33.29 -98.66 18.48
CA ASN A 237 -34.70 -98.58 18.89
C ASN A 237 -35.64 -99.24 17.86
N THR A 238 -35.40 -99.03 16.56
CA THR A 238 -36.16 -99.70 15.49
C THR A 238 -36.02 -101.22 15.61
N ARG A 239 -34.80 -101.75 15.72
CA ARG A 239 -34.56 -103.20 15.90
C ARG A 239 -35.17 -103.75 17.19
N ALA A 240 -35.18 -102.98 18.28
CA ALA A 240 -35.83 -103.38 19.52
C ALA A 240 -37.36 -103.46 19.36
N ASN A 241 -37.96 -102.51 18.64
CA ASN A 241 -39.38 -102.55 18.30
C ASN A 241 -39.72 -103.72 17.36
N ASP A 242 -38.91 -103.97 16.33
CA ASP A 242 -39.07 -105.11 15.42
C ASP A 242 -38.98 -106.44 16.18
N ALA A 243 -38.01 -106.56 17.11
CA ALA A 243 -37.86 -107.73 17.98
C ALA A 243 -39.06 -107.90 18.93
N ASN A 244 -39.61 -106.81 19.48
CA ASN A 244 -40.82 -106.86 20.30
C ASN A 244 -42.05 -107.29 19.49
N VAL A 245 -42.20 -106.82 18.25
CA VAL A 245 -43.28 -107.24 17.33
C VAL A 245 -43.11 -108.71 16.91
N ALA A 246 -41.88 -109.16 16.63
CA ALA A 246 -41.58 -110.55 16.33
C ALA A 246 -41.84 -111.46 17.55
N MET A 247 -41.48 -111.03 18.76
CA MET A 247 -41.77 -111.73 20.01
C MET A 247 -43.28 -111.80 20.27
N ALA A 248 -44.02 -110.72 20.08
CA ALA A 248 -45.48 -110.71 20.22
C ALA A 248 -46.14 -111.71 19.25
N LYS A 249 -45.73 -111.72 17.97
CA LYS A 249 -46.16 -112.72 16.98
C LYS A 249 -45.76 -114.14 17.38
N ALA A 250 -44.57 -114.36 17.93
CA ALA A 250 -44.13 -115.67 18.40
C ALA A 250 -44.95 -116.15 19.61
N THR A 251 -45.32 -115.26 20.54
CA THR A 251 -46.23 -115.56 21.65
C THR A 251 -47.66 -115.84 21.14
N GLU A 252 -48.15 -115.11 20.15
CA GLU A 252 -49.45 -115.34 19.52
C GLU A 252 -49.49 -116.69 18.79
N ILE A 253 -48.44 -117.04 18.04
CA ILE A 253 -48.25 -118.36 17.41
C ILE A 253 -48.12 -119.46 18.46
N ALA A 254 -47.40 -119.25 19.56
CA ALA A 254 -47.29 -120.24 20.65
C ALA A 254 -48.63 -120.47 21.36
N ASN A 255 -49.40 -119.41 21.61
CA ASN A 255 -50.75 -119.50 22.16
C ASN A 255 -51.71 -120.20 21.19
N ALA A 256 -51.64 -119.89 19.90
CA ALA A 256 -52.42 -120.58 18.86
C ALA A 256 -52.03 -122.06 18.76
N ALA A 257 -50.72 -122.38 18.81
CA ALA A 257 -50.21 -123.74 18.85
C ALA A 257 -50.67 -124.49 20.10
N GLN A 258 -50.74 -123.84 21.27
CA GLN A 258 -51.22 -124.46 22.52
C GLN A 258 -52.74 -124.66 22.54
N GLN A 259 -53.51 -123.77 21.90
CA GLN A 259 -54.91 -124.03 21.56
C GLN A 259 -55.06 -125.16 20.54
N GLN A 260 -54.09 -125.31 19.63
CA GLN A 260 -54.11 -126.34 18.60
C GLN A 260 -53.65 -127.70 19.14
N THR A 261 -52.75 -127.78 20.14
CA THR A 261 -52.40 -129.03 20.82
C THR A 261 -53.47 -129.48 21.80
N THR A 262 -54.19 -128.57 22.47
CA THR A 262 -55.40 -128.94 23.23
C THR A 262 -56.53 -129.43 22.33
N LYS A 263 -56.75 -128.79 21.17
CA LYS A 263 -57.61 -129.31 20.08
C LYS A 263 -57.08 -130.62 19.47
N ALA A 264 -55.76 -130.83 19.44
CA ALA A 264 -55.16 -132.07 18.95
C ALA A 264 -55.28 -133.22 19.95
N ASN A 265 -55.23 -132.98 21.26
CA ASN A 265 -55.50 -134.01 22.28
C ASN A 265 -56.97 -134.46 22.24
N THR A 266 -57.92 -133.52 22.10
CA THR A 266 -59.33 -133.88 21.89
C THR A 266 -59.54 -134.60 20.55
N ARG A 267 -58.85 -134.18 19.48
CA ARG A 267 -58.85 -134.92 18.21
C ARG A 267 -58.15 -136.28 18.31
N ALA A 268 -57.11 -136.47 19.12
CA ALA A 268 -56.44 -137.76 19.30
C ALA A 268 -57.38 -138.79 19.95
N GLN A 269 -58.12 -138.38 21.00
CA GLN A 269 -59.23 -139.17 21.56
C GLN A 269 -60.36 -139.43 20.55
N THR A 270 -60.43 -138.66 19.46
CA THR A 270 -61.41 -138.85 18.37
C THR A 270 -60.81 -139.60 17.16
N ALA A 271 -59.49 -139.77 17.08
CA ALA A 271 -58.75 -140.25 15.90
C ALA A 271 -58.13 -141.65 16.05
N GLU A 272 -58.27 -142.29 17.22
CA GLU A 272 -58.33 -143.76 17.27
C GLU A 272 -59.55 -144.30 16.49
N GLN A 273 -60.54 -143.44 16.22
CA GLN A 273 -61.58 -143.69 15.22
C GLN A 273 -61.26 -142.94 13.91
N LYS A 274 -61.04 -143.72 12.85
CA LYS A 274 -60.76 -143.32 11.45
C LYS A 274 -59.30 -142.98 11.14
N VAL A 275 -58.66 -143.97 10.52
CA VAL A 275 -57.50 -143.89 9.63
C VAL A 275 -57.81 -143.02 8.39
N GLU A 276 -56.77 -142.72 7.61
CA GLU A 276 -56.77 -142.55 6.13
C GLU A 276 -56.56 -141.12 5.58
N THR A 277 -55.74 -141.02 4.52
CA THR A 277 -55.33 -139.83 3.71
C THR A 277 -54.44 -138.75 4.40
N VAL A 278 -53.15 -138.60 4.04
CA VAL A 278 -52.56 -137.93 2.84
C VAL A 278 -52.56 -136.39 2.98
N THR A 279 -51.58 -135.76 3.66
CA THR A 279 -50.22 -135.32 3.23
C THR A 279 -50.13 -133.99 2.44
N ALA A 280 -49.26 -133.07 2.92
CA ALA A 280 -48.47 -132.08 2.16
C ALA A 280 -49.24 -130.90 1.46
N GLU A 281 -48.70 -129.69 1.24
CA GLU A 281 -47.47 -129.01 1.70
C GLU A 281 -47.51 -127.45 1.51
N LEU A 282 -46.36 -126.78 1.74
CA LEU A 282 -45.81 -125.51 1.20
C LEU A 282 -46.45 -124.88 -0.08
N ALA A 283 -46.24 -123.61 -0.47
CA ALA A 283 -45.21 -122.57 -0.19
C ALA A 283 -45.80 -121.14 -0.44
N GLU A 284 -45.25 -119.98 0.00
CA GLU A 284 -44.06 -119.21 -0.50
C GLU A 284 -44.16 -118.76 -2.00
N THR A 285 -43.77 -117.55 -2.50
CA THR A 285 -43.29 -116.27 -1.92
C THR A 285 -43.28 -115.12 -2.98
N GLN A 286 -43.00 -113.86 -2.55
CA GLN A 286 -42.32 -112.78 -3.32
C GLN A 286 -43.08 -112.15 -4.53
N THR A 287 -42.67 -111.02 -5.13
CA THR A 287 -41.43 -110.20 -5.11
C THR A 287 -41.62 -108.83 -4.36
N ASP A 288 -41.02 -107.64 -4.59
CA ASP A 288 -40.17 -107.06 -5.67
C ASP A 288 -39.23 -105.90 -5.20
N LEU A 289 -39.00 -104.89 -6.07
CA LEU A 289 -37.91 -103.90 -6.11
C LEU A 289 -38.50 -102.44 -6.24
N LYS A 290 -37.81 -101.27 -6.23
CA LYS A 290 -36.37 -100.87 -6.15
C LYS A 290 -36.21 -99.34 -5.89
N VAL A 291 -34.96 -98.92 -5.64
CA VAL A 291 -34.33 -97.61 -5.98
C VAL A 291 -34.74 -96.32 -5.21
N ALA A 292 -33.77 -95.80 -4.45
CA ALA A 292 -33.37 -94.38 -4.44
C ALA A 292 -32.09 -94.25 -5.32
N GLU A 293 -31.50 -93.09 -5.66
CA GLU A 293 -31.47 -91.76 -5.03
C GLU A 293 -30.85 -90.75 -6.04
N THR A 294 -31.22 -89.45 -6.05
CA THR A 294 -30.37 -88.40 -6.68
C THR A 294 -30.69 -86.97 -6.17
N THR A 295 -29.68 -86.25 -5.68
CA THR A 295 -29.82 -84.86 -5.20
C THR A 295 -28.64 -83.99 -5.66
N ALA A 296 -28.85 -83.06 -6.61
CA ALA A 296 -28.00 -81.87 -6.84
C ALA A 296 -28.55 -80.99 -7.99
N LYS A 297 -29.32 -79.92 -7.72
CA LYS A 297 -29.76 -78.99 -8.77
C LYS A 297 -30.13 -77.56 -8.32
N VAL A 298 -29.23 -76.89 -7.59
CA VAL A 298 -29.34 -75.45 -7.26
C VAL A 298 -28.04 -74.75 -7.65
N ALA A 299 -27.99 -74.18 -8.86
CA ALA A 299 -26.79 -73.50 -9.37
C ALA A 299 -27.04 -72.48 -10.53
N LYS A 300 -28.29 -72.02 -10.74
CA LYS A 300 -28.60 -71.18 -11.93
C LYS A 300 -29.53 -69.96 -11.73
N GLU A 301 -30.03 -69.70 -10.51
CA GLU A 301 -30.99 -68.60 -10.26
C GLU A 301 -30.39 -67.36 -9.55
N PHE A 302 -29.09 -67.37 -9.26
CA PHE A 302 -28.44 -66.33 -8.44
C PHE A 302 -27.65 -65.27 -9.22
N VAL A 303 -27.62 -65.34 -10.56
CA VAL A 303 -26.79 -64.46 -11.41
C VAL A 303 -27.57 -63.26 -11.96
N ASP A 304 -28.84 -63.43 -12.31
CA ASP A 304 -29.64 -62.39 -13.01
C ASP A 304 -30.11 -61.22 -12.12
N LYS A 305 -29.71 -61.19 -10.83
CA LYS A 305 -30.21 -60.24 -9.82
C LYS A 305 -29.26 -59.11 -9.42
N LEU A 306 -28.19 -58.88 -10.21
CA LEU A 306 -27.15 -57.87 -9.93
C LEU A 306 -26.92 -56.84 -11.06
N GLY A 307 -27.82 -56.74 -12.03
CA GLY A 307 -27.66 -55.89 -13.23
C GLY A 307 -28.21 -54.45 -13.16
N GLY A 308 -28.72 -53.98 -12.02
CA GLY A 308 -29.52 -52.74 -11.94
C GLY A 308 -28.74 -51.42 -11.85
N ASP A 309 -27.87 -51.29 -10.85
CA ASP A 309 -27.71 -49.98 -10.17
C ASP A 309 -26.58 -49.08 -10.71
N VAL A 310 -25.96 -49.43 -11.84
CA VAL A 310 -24.75 -48.73 -12.34
C VAL A 310 -25.04 -47.26 -12.69
N HIS A 311 -26.15 -46.97 -13.36
CA HIS A 311 -26.42 -45.61 -13.86
C HIS A 311 -26.87 -44.63 -12.76
N GLU A 312 -27.53 -45.15 -11.70
CA GLU A 312 -27.90 -44.34 -10.53
C GLU A 312 -26.67 -44.06 -9.63
N LEU A 313 -25.71 -44.99 -9.55
CA LEU A 313 -24.39 -44.72 -8.97
C LEU A 313 -23.63 -43.62 -9.74
N GLU A 314 -23.61 -43.63 -11.08
CA GLU A 314 -22.91 -42.57 -11.83
C GLU A 314 -23.47 -41.17 -11.55
N HIS A 315 -24.79 -41.02 -11.53
CA HIS A 315 -25.42 -39.71 -11.31
C HIS A 315 -25.26 -39.22 -9.87
N SER A 316 -25.34 -40.11 -8.89
CA SER A 316 -25.10 -39.80 -7.48
C SER A 316 -23.63 -39.49 -7.19
N VAL A 317 -22.67 -40.28 -7.69
CA VAL A 317 -21.22 -40.01 -7.57
C VAL A 317 -20.86 -38.66 -8.18
N LYS A 318 -21.37 -38.34 -9.38
CA LYS A 318 -21.14 -37.04 -10.04
C LYS A 318 -21.71 -35.86 -9.24
N THR A 319 -22.77 -36.08 -8.48
CA THR A 319 -23.38 -35.07 -7.58
C THR A 319 -22.60 -34.94 -6.26
N ILE A 320 -22.14 -36.06 -5.68
CA ILE A 320 -21.34 -36.10 -4.45
C ILE A 320 -19.98 -35.41 -4.66
N VAL A 321 -19.25 -35.75 -5.73
CA VAL A 321 -17.96 -35.12 -6.06
C VAL A 321 -18.11 -33.61 -6.24
N ASN A 322 -19.16 -33.15 -6.93
CA ASN A 322 -19.42 -31.73 -7.15
C ASN A 322 -19.87 -30.94 -5.90
N ASN A 323 -20.19 -31.61 -4.78
CA ASN A 323 -20.59 -30.97 -3.52
C ASN A 323 -19.67 -31.28 -2.32
N THR A 324 -18.59 -32.03 -2.52
CA THR A 324 -17.65 -32.34 -1.43
C THR A 324 -16.64 -31.20 -1.24
N PRO A 325 -16.42 -30.69 -0.02
CA PRO A 325 -15.36 -29.73 0.28
C PRO A 325 -13.96 -30.23 -0.10
N ILE A 326 -13.18 -29.37 -0.79
CA ILE A 326 -11.79 -29.61 -1.10
C ILE A 326 -10.93 -29.27 0.12
N ASN A 327 -10.03 -30.17 0.51
CA ASN A 327 -9.11 -29.98 1.63
C ASN A 327 -8.19 -28.75 1.45
N ALA A 328 -8.00 -27.97 2.52
CA ALA A 328 -7.10 -26.81 2.57
C ALA A 328 -5.71 -27.02 1.94
N ASN A 329 -5.05 -28.17 2.15
CA ASN A 329 -3.71 -28.40 1.61
C ASN A 329 -3.73 -28.50 0.07
N ILE A 330 -4.79 -29.08 -0.49
CA ILE A 330 -5.01 -29.15 -1.94
C ILE A 330 -5.29 -27.75 -2.49
N LEU A 331 -6.13 -26.95 -1.81
CA LEU A 331 -6.39 -25.56 -2.19
C LEU A 331 -5.11 -24.71 -2.16
N PHE A 332 -4.22 -24.89 -1.17
CA PHE A 332 -2.93 -24.21 -1.15
C PHE A 332 -2.00 -24.63 -2.29
N GLN A 333 -1.98 -25.92 -2.65
CA GLN A 333 -1.22 -26.39 -3.81
C GLN A 333 -1.78 -25.85 -5.14
N GLN A 334 -3.10 -25.74 -5.27
CA GLN A 334 -3.75 -25.08 -6.42
C GLN A 334 -3.42 -23.58 -6.46
N PHE A 335 -3.42 -22.88 -5.33
CA PHE A 335 -2.96 -21.48 -5.26
C PHE A 335 -1.49 -21.35 -5.65
N ARG A 336 -0.59 -22.18 -5.12
CA ARG A 336 0.84 -22.13 -5.45
C ARG A 336 1.19 -22.48 -6.89
N SER A 337 0.32 -23.19 -7.62
CA SER A 337 0.52 -23.57 -9.02
C SER A 337 -0.19 -22.67 -10.03
N ARG A 338 -1.27 -21.97 -9.64
CA ARG A 338 -2.03 -21.03 -10.48
C ARG A 338 -1.80 -19.56 -10.14
N GLY A 339 -1.22 -19.28 -8.97
CA GLY A 339 -0.99 -17.93 -8.45
C GLY A 339 0.03 -17.15 -9.28
N VAL A 340 -0.23 -15.86 -9.41
CA VAL A 340 0.54 -14.92 -10.22
C VAL A 340 1.18 -13.86 -9.34
N LYS A 341 2.34 -13.35 -9.74
CA LYS A 341 3.04 -12.30 -8.99
C LYS A 341 2.87 -10.99 -9.71
N VAL A 342 2.44 -9.96 -8.98
CA VAL A 342 2.23 -8.62 -9.54
C VAL A 342 3.15 -7.64 -8.84
N TRP A 343 3.94 -6.90 -9.62
CA TRP A 343 4.72 -5.76 -9.20
C TRP A 343 4.10 -4.50 -9.80
N LEU A 344 3.99 -3.45 -8.98
CA LEU A 344 3.49 -2.14 -9.40
C LEU A 344 4.51 -1.09 -8.93
N LYS A 345 5.20 -0.46 -9.87
CA LYS A 345 6.25 0.52 -9.61
C LYS A 345 5.75 1.94 -9.87
N SER A 346 5.86 2.81 -8.87
CA SER A 346 5.42 4.20 -8.88
C SER A 346 6.54 5.10 -8.35
N GLY A 347 7.25 5.78 -9.26
CA GLY A 347 8.42 6.59 -8.91
C GLY A 347 9.54 5.73 -8.31
N ARG A 348 9.88 5.96 -7.03
CA ARG A 348 10.89 5.20 -6.27
C ARG A 348 10.30 4.01 -5.50
N THR A 349 8.97 3.87 -5.44
CA THR A 349 8.29 2.81 -4.67
C THR A 349 7.89 1.67 -5.59
N THR A 350 8.20 0.44 -5.20
CA THR A 350 7.68 -0.78 -5.84
C THR A 350 6.87 -1.56 -4.82
N THR A 351 5.56 -1.71 -5.06
CA THR A 351 4.71 -2.63 -4.32
C THR A 351 4.67 -3.98 -5.04
N ARG A 352 4.60 -5.08 -4.28
CA ARG A 352 4.41 -6.45 -4.79
C ARG A 352 3.24 -7.12 -4.06
N THR A 353 2.47 -7.92 -4.78
CA THR A 353 1.48 -8.85 -4.21
C THR A 353 1.51 -10.18 -4.95
N ASP A 354 1.16 -11.27 -4.26
CA ASP A 354 1.06 -12.62 -4.82
C ASP A 354 -0.43 -12.98 -4.83
N THR A 355 -1.04 -13.02 -6.02
CA THR A 355 -2.50 -13.02 -6.21
C THR A 355 -2.96 -14.12 -7.17
N ILE A 356 -4.25 -14.13 -7.54
CA ILE A 356 -4.83 -15.06 -8.51
C ILE A 356 -5.33 -14.35 -9.77
N LEU A 357 -5.43 -15.12 -10.86
CA LEU A 357 -6.22 -14.78 -12.03
C LEU A 357 -7.64 -15.34 -11.89
N ILE A 358 -8.63 -14.57 -12.30
CA ILE A 358 -10.04 -14.93 -12.24
C ILE A 358 -10.70 -14.76 -13.61
N GLU A 359 -11.72 -15.55 -13.89
CA GLU A 359 -12.49 -15.48 -15.12
C GLU A 359 -13.78 -14.67 -14.89
N GLN A 360 -14.09 -13.75 -15.82
CA GLN A 360 -15.43 -13.18 -15.88
C GLN A 360 -15.83 -12.88 -17.33
N GLY A 361 -16.88 -13.54 -17.81
CA GLY A 361 -17.25 -13.51 -19.23
C GLY A 361 -16.07 -13.98 -20.09
N ASN A 362 -15.82 -13.30 -21.21
CA ASN A 362 -14.78 -13.73 -22.15
C ASN A 362 -13.35 -13.29 -21.75
N TYR A 363 -13.15 -12.71 -20.56
CA TYR A 363 -11.87 -12.13 -20.12
C TYR A 363 -11.35 -12.67 -18.79
N VAL A 364 -10.03 -12.72 -18.69
CA VAL A 364 -9.29 -13.08 -17.47
C VAL A 364 -8.71 -11.82 -16.83
N TYR A 365 -8.91 -11.67 -15.53
CA TYR A 365 -8.50 -10.52 -14.72
C TYR A 365 -7.57 -10.94 -13.59
N ALA A 366 -6.60 -10.10 -13.24
CA ALA A 366 -5.88 -10.19 -11.97
C ALA A 366 -6.64 -9.40 -10.89
N LEU A 367 -6.82 -9.98 -9.71
CA LEU A 367 -7.33 -9.26 -8.53
C LEU A 367 -6.20 -8.61 -7.74
N LEU A 368 -6.45 -7.42 -7.18
CA LEU A 368 -5.51 -6.69 -6.33
C LEU A 368 -6.27 -5.99 -5.18
N HIS A 369 -5.63 -5.80 -4.04
CA HIS A 369 -6.15 -4.94 -2.97
C HIS A 369 -5.41 -3.59 -2.97
N THR A 370 -6.13 -2.49 -2.71
CA THR A 370 -5.57 -1.13 -2.71
C THR A 370 -4.34 -0.96 -1.81
N SER A 371 -4.25 -1.68 -0.68
CA SER A 371 -3.07 -1.69 0.21
C SER A 371 -1.78 -2.24 -0.41
N ASP A 372 -1.86 -2.80 -1.62
CA ASP A 372 -0.80 -3.56 -2.28
C ASP A 372 -0.40 -2.92 -3.61
N THR A 373 -0.98 -1.75 -3.86
CA THR A 373 -0.83 -0.95 -5.06
C THR A 373 -0.34 0.43 -4.66
N PRO A 374 0.18 1.24 -5.60
CA PRO A 374 0.50 2.63 -5.33
C PRO A 374 -0.75 3.54 -5.15
N PHE A 375 -1.97 2.99 -5.02
CA PHE A 375 -3.25 3.71 -4.94
C PHE A 375 -3.78 3.84 -3.50
N PRO A 376 -3.26 4.74 -2.64
CA PRO A 376 -3.75 4.92 -1.27
C PRO A 376 -5.15 5.56 -1.28
N VAL A 377 -6.19 4.76 -1.03
CA VAL A 377 -7.55 5.25 -0.83
C VAL A 377 -7.67 5.86 0.57
N GLY A 378 -7.71 7.19 0.66
CA GLY A 378 -7.69 7.93 1.92
C GLY A 378 -8.05 9.42 1.76
N PRO A 379 -8.28 10.16 2.86
CA PRO A 379 -8.71 11.55 2.80
C PRO A 379 -7.60 12.48 2.27
N LYS A 380 -6.34 12.12 2.56
CA LYS A 380 -5.12 12.76 2.05
C LYS A 380 -4.52 12.00 0.86
N ALA A 381 -5.33 11.28 0.07
CA ALA A 381 -4.84 10.57 -1.11
C ALA A 381 -4.14 11.52 -2.09
N MET A 382 -2.92 11.16 -2.47
CA MET A 382 -2.06 11.93 -3.39
C MET A 382 -2.09 11.32 -4.79
N GLY A 383 -1.97 12.19 -5.79
CA GLY A 383 -1.97 11.79 -7.19
C GLY A 383 -0.65 11.18 -7.64
N ILE A 384 -0.75 10.15 -8.48
CA ILE A 384 0.39 9.44 -9.08
C ILE A 384 0.56 9.91 -10.53
N SER A 385 1.79 10.09 -11.02
CA SER A 385 2.05 10.49 -12.42
C SER A 385 2.53 9.34 -13.32
N ARG A 386 2.91 8.18 -12.78
CA ARG A 386 3.36 7.00 -13.55
C ARG A 386 3.19 5.75 -12.70
N VAL A 387 2.58 4.71 -13.26
CA VAL A 387 2.60 3.35 -12.70
C VAL A 387 3.07 2.40 -13.78
N GLU A 388 4.09 1.60 -13.46
CA GLU A 388 4.62 0.55 -14.33
C GLU A 388 4.21 -0.80 -13.74
N PRO A 389 3.26 -1.52 -14.37
CA PRO A 389 2.81 -2.81 -13.89
C PRO A 389 3.58 -3.94 -14.53
N THR A 390 3.78 -5.02 -13.79
CA THR A 390 4.37 -6.25 -14.28
C THR A 390 3.67 -7.41 -13.59
N LEU A 391 2.99 -8.26 -14.35
CA LEU A 391 2.37 -9.48 -13.87
C LEU A 391 3.16 -10.66 -14.43
N SER A 392 3.42 -11.68 -13.61
CA SER A 392 4.07 -12.90 -14.07
C SER A 392 3.25 -14.16 -13.80
N THR A 393 3.11 -14.99 -14.83
CA THR A 393 2.30 -16.21 -14.86
C THR A 393 3.16 -17.47 -14.95
N PRO A 394 2.80 -18.56 -14.24
CA PRO A 394 3.19 -19.90 -14.68
C PRO A 394 2.39 -20.26 -15.94
N GLU A 395 3.04 -20.85 -16.94
CA GLU A 395 2.42 -21.30 -18.20
C GLU A 395 2.84 -22.73 -18.53
N ALA A 396 1.95 -23.49 -19.18
CA ALA A 396 2.20 -24.89 -19.50
C ALA A 396 3.37 -25.03 -20.48
N GLY A 397 4.32 -25.92 -20.17
CA GLY A 397 5.50 -26.15 -21.00
C GLY A 397 6.53 -25.01 -21.01
N LYS A 398 6.41 -24.00 -20.13
CA LYS A 398 7.40 -22.92 -20.00
C LYS A 398 8.29 -23.14 -18.76
N PRO A 399 9.63 -23.19 -18.90
CA PRO A 399 10.55 -23.44 -17.77
C PRO A 399 10.77 -22.22 -16.87
N LYS A 400 10.34 -21.03 -17.31
CA LYS A 400 10.35 -19.78 -16.54
C LYS A 400 8.98 -19.12 -16.68
N PRO A 401 8.47 -18.46 -15.61
CA PRO A 401 7.24 -17.66 -15.69
C PRO A 401 7.30 -16.62 -16.81
N ILE A 402 6.19 -16.45 -17.53
CA ILE A 402 6.04 -15.43 -18.57
C ILE A 402 5.66 -14.10 -17.91
N VAL A 403 5.90 -12.99 -18.59
CA VAL A 403 5.74 -11.63 -18.06
C VAL A 403 4.82 -10.80 -18.96
N TYR A 404 3.88 -10.10 -18.33
CA TYR A 404 2.85 -9.28 -18.98
C TYR A 404 2.76 -7.89 -18.34
N ASN A 405 2.39 -6.90 -19.14
CA ASN A 405 2.01 -5.58 -18.65
C ASN A 405 0.48 -5.52 -18.52
N LEU A 406 -0.01 -5.01 -17.40
CA LEU A 406 -1.43 -4.74 -17.20
C LEU A 406 -1.82 -3.39 -17.84
N PRO A 407 -3.03 -3.21 -18.39
CA PRO A 407 -3.41 -1.97 -19.06
C PRO A 407 -4.00 -0.90 -18.12
N PHE A 408 -4.79 -1.31 -17.12
CA PHE A 408 -5.41 -0.43 -16.12
C PHE A 408 -5.87 -1.22 -14.90
N ALA A 409 -5.98 -0.55 -13.74
CA ALA A 409 -6.74 -1.06 -12.61
C ALA A 409 -8.16 -0.47 -12.64
N GLN A 410 -9.18 -1.32 -12.53
CA GLN A 410 -10.58 -0.92 -12.33
C GLN A 410 -10.98 -1.13 -10.86
N PHE A 411 -11.58 -0.09 -10.27
CA PHE A 411 -12.03 -0.07 -8.87
C PHE A 411 -13.43 -0.67 -8.80
N LEU A 412 -13.62 -1.74 -8.01
CA LEU A 412 -14.93 -2.39 -7.94
C LEU A 412 -15.96 -1.47 -7.29
N LYS A 413 -17.14 -1.37 -7.91
CA LYS A 413 -18.18 -0.39 -7.54
C LYS A 413 -18.70 -0.60 -6.11
N ASP A 414 -18.91 -1.85 -5.74
CA ASP A 414 -19.51 -2.19 -4.45
C ASP A 414 -18.48 -2.17 -3.30
N ASP A 415 -17.19 -2.37 -3.58
CA ASP A 415 -16.09 -2.09 -2.65
C ASP A 415 -14.79 -1.65 -3.37
N PRO A 416 -14.50 -0.33 -3.44
CA PRO A 416 -13.36 0.18 -4.20
C PRO A 416 -12.01 -0.03 -3.49
N ARG A 417 -11.96 -0.81 -2.40
CA ARG A 417 -10.68 -1.35 -1.88
C ARG A 417 -10.18 -2.52 -2.70
N VAL A 418 -11.07 -3.22 -3.39
CA VAL A 418 -10.75 -4.31 -4.33
C VAL A 418 -10.67 -3.76 -5.74
N LEU A 419 -9.64 -4.19 -6.46
CA LEU A 419 -9.39 -3.82 -7.84
C LEU A 419 -9.35 -5.09 -8.69
N ALA A 420 -9.79 -4.98 -9.94
CA ALA A 420 -9.45 -5.95 -10.99
C ALA A 420 -8.58 -5.29 -12.05
N SER A 421 -7.88 -6.09 -12.85
CA SER A 421 -7.15 -5.62 -14.02
C SER A 421 -7.20 -6.69 -15.13
N PRO A 422 -7.74 -6.39 -16.32
CA PRO A 422 -7.80 -7.38 -17.39
C PRO A 422 -6.39 -7.74 -17.90
N LEU A 423 -6.21 -8.99 -18.31
CA LEU A 423 -4.93 -9.53 -18.78
C LEU A 423 -5.01 -10.05 -20.22
N MET A 424 -5.97 -10.93 -20.50
CA MET A 424 -6.17 -11.58 -21.81
C MET A 424 -7.57 -12.18 -21.91
N SER A 425 -7.97 -12.71 -23.07
CA SER A 425 -9.22 -13.47 -23.20
C SER A 425 -9.12 -14.88 -22.59
N VAL A 426 -10.24 -15.50 -22.24
CA VAL A 426 -10.28 -16.87 -21.71
C VAL A 426 -9.66 -17.88 -22.68
N SER A 427 -9.91 -17.74 -23.99
CA SER A 427 -9.29 -18.56 -25.03
C SER A 427 -7.77 -18.40 -25.09
N GLN A 428 -7.25 -17.18 -24.89
CA GLN A 428 -5.81 -16.92 -24.81
C GLN A 428 -5.17 -17.50 -23.53
N ALA A 429 -5.91 -17.51 -22.40
CA ALA A 429 -5.45 -18.16 -21.18
C ALA A 429 -5.41 -19.68 -21.32
N ALA A 430 -6.48 -20.29 -21.85
CA ALA A 430 -6.60 -21.73 -22.06
C ALA A 430 -5.51 -22.27 -23.00
N SER A 431 -5.23 -21.59 -24.11
CA SER A 431 -4.16 -21.98 -25.06
C SER A 431 -2.73 -21.83 -24.49
N ARG A 432 -2.56 -21.13 -23.36
CA ARG A 432 -1.29 -21.05 -22.59
C ARG A 432 -1.27 -21.98 -21.37
N GLY A 433 -2.33 -22.77 -21.17
CA GLY A 433 -2.52 -23.63 -20.00
C GLY A 433 -2.76 -22.87 -18.69
N ILE A 434 -3.04 -21.56 -18.75
CA ILE A 434 -3.37 -20.74 -17.60
C ILE A 434 -4.78 -21.13 -17.14
N ARG A 435 -4.93 -21.48 -15.86
CA ARG A 435 -6.20 -21.89 -15.26
C ARG A 435 -6.69 -20.81 -14.28
N PRO A 436 -7.52 -19.86 -14.72
CA PRO A 436 -8.12 -18.87 -13.82
C PRO A 436 -9.10 -19.53 -12.84
N TYR A 437 -9.41 -18.82 -11.76
CA TYR A 437 -10.44 -19.18 -10.79
C TYR A 437 -11.80 -18.65 -11.24
N GLN A 438 -12.85 -19.47 -11.09
CA GLN A 438 -14.23 -19.01 -11.26
C GLN A 438 -14.70 -18.22 -10.04
N ILE A 439 -15.62 -17.30 -10.24
CA ILE A 439 -16.36 -16.65 -9.15
C ILE A 439 -17.38 -17.65 -8.59
N ALA A 440 -17.46 -17.79 -7.26
CA ALA A 440 -18.36 -18.74 -6.61
C ALA A 440 -19.83 -18.40 -6.90
N ALA A 441 -20.53 -19.31 -7.57
CA ALA A 441 -21.96 -19.13 -7.89
C ALA A 441 -22.84 -19.21 -6.64
N GLU A 442 -22.44 -20.01 -5.65
CA GLU A 442 -23.16 -20.22 -4.39
C GLU A 442 -22.27 -19.83 -3.18
N PRO A 443 -21.89 -18.54 -3.01
CA PRO A 443 -20.83 -18.13 -2.07
C PRO A 443 -21.16 -18.32 -0.58
N TYR A 444 -22.38 -18.76 -0.25
CA TYR A 444 -22.83 -19.06 1.12
C TYR A 444 -23.12 -20.55 1.35
N LYS A 445 -22.88 -21.43 0.37
CA LYS A 445 -23.27 -22.86 0.44
C LYS A 445 -22.60 -23.62 1.59
N PHE A 446 -21.38 -23.24 1.92
CA PHE A 446 -20.63 -23.74 3.07
C PHE A 446 -20.25 -22.55 3.95
N PRO A 447 -20.49 -22.58 5.27
CA PRO A 447 -20.15 -21.49 6.19
C PRO A 447 -18.64 -21.47 6.55
N LYS A 448 -17.78 -21.96 5.64
CA LYS A 448 -16.33 -22.04 5.78
C LYS A 448 -15.66 -21.62 4.49
N ALA A 449 -14.60 -20.83 4.62
CA ALA A 449 -13.78 -20.35 3.53
C ALA A 449 -12.32 -20.73 3.75
N PHE A 450 -11.59 -20.90 2.65
CA PHE A 450 -10.14 -21.05 2.65
C PHE A 450 -9.51 -19.69 2.41
N VAL A 451 -8.85 -19.13 3.43
CA VAL A 451 -8.24 -17.79 3.38
C VAL A 451 -6.73 -17.94 3.16
N ILE A 452 -6.17 -17.08 2.30
CA ILE A 452 -4.77 -17.08 1.88
C ILE A 452 -4.18 -15.71 2.15
N SER A 453 -3.03 -15.65 2.82
CA SER A 453 -2.33 -14.38 3.06
C SER A 453 -1.96 -13.70 1.75
N ARG A 454 -2.06 -12.36 1.74
CA ARG A 454 -1.61 -11.49 0.64
C ARG A 454 -0.22 -11.82 0.06
N ASP A 455 0.71 -12.26 0.91
CA ASP A 455 2.08 -12.58 0.50
C ASP A 455 2.26 -14.03 0.01
N GLY A 456 1.17 -14.80 -0.04
CA GLY A 456 1.11 -16.18 -0.53
C GLY A 456 1.78 -17.22 0.37
N LYS A 457 2.17 -16.87 1.61
CA LYS A 457 2.97 -17.74 2.48
C LYS A 457 2.16 -18.52 3.53
N SER A 458 1.05 -17.98 4.01
CA SER A 458 0.20 -18.62 5.03
C SER A 458 -1.25 -18.71 4.57
N TYR A 459 -1.99 -19.63 5.18
CA TYR A 459 -3.37 -19.93 4.84
C TYR A 459 -4.08 -20.59 6.01
N GLY A 460 -5.40 -20.70 5.93
CA GLY A 460 -6.19 -21.53 6.84
C GLY A 460 -7.67 -21.58 6.48
N GLU A 461 -8.37 -22.55 7.05
CA GLU A 461 -9.83 -22.58 7.02
C GLU A 461 -10.39 -21.65 8.11
N VAL A 462 -11.37 -20.83 7.74
CA VAL A 462 -12.01 -19.85 8.61
C VAL A 462 -13.52 -19.96 8.44
N GLU A 463 -14.25 -20.07 9.53
CA GLU A 463 -15.71 -20.07 9.50
C GLU A 463 -16.23 -18.65 9.23
N PHE A 464 -17.37 -18.50 8.56
CA PHE A 464 -17.95 -17.19 8.33
C PHE A 464 -19.47 -17.19 8.51
N LYS A 465 -19.98 -16.03 8.93
CA LYS A 465 -21.40 -15.79 9.16
C LYS A 465 -21.90 -14.70 8.22
N PHE A 466 -22.96 -15.01 7.48
CA PHE A 466 -23.68 -14.00 6.70
C PHE A 466 -24.30 -12.97 7.65
N ASN A 467 -24.10 -11.67 7.37
CA ASN A 467 -24.71 -10.59 8.13
C ASN A 467 -25.74 -9.86 7.24
N PRO A 468 -27.06 -10.02 7.49
CA PRO A 468 -28.11 -9.35 6.70
C PRO A 468 -27.99 -7.82 6.64
N ALA A 469 -27.41 -7.19 7.68
CA ALA A 469 -27.18 -5.74 7.72
C ALA A 469 -26.04 -5.29 6.78
N HIS A 470 -25.21 -6.21 6.29
CA HIS A 470 -24.03 -5.93 5.46
C HIS A 470 -24.07 -6.74 4.18
N LYS A 471 -25.09 -6.47 3.35
CA LYS A 471 -25.24 -7.04 2.00
C LYS A 471 -23.93 -6.89 1.22
N GLY A 472 -23.46 -7.99 0.61
CA GLY A 472 -22.16 -8.05 -0.07
C GLY A 472 -20.97 -8.45 0.80
N TYR A 473 -21.17 -8.67 2.11
CA TYR A 473 -20.09 -9.08 3.02
C TYR A 473 -20.43 -10.35 3.81
N VAL A 474 -19.37 -11.03 4.29
CA VAL A 474 -19.47 -12.04 5.34
C VAL A 474 -18.52 -11.69 6.47
N LYS A 475 -18.97 -11.89 7.72
CA LYS A 475 -18.14 -11.74 8.90
C LYS A 475 -17.30 -13.00 9.07
N MET A 476 -15.98 -12.87 9.01
CA MET A 476 -15.09 -13.98 9.36
C MET A 476 -15.17 -14.19 10.88
N ASP A 477 -15.47 -15.42 11.29
CA ASP A 477 -15.43 -15.80 12.69
C ASP A 477 -13.98 -16.04 13.10
N LYS A 478 -13.61 -15.54 14.28
CA LYS A 478 -12.23 -15.54 14.76
C LYS A 478 -12.16 -16.02 16.19
N PRO A 479 -11.21 -16.91 16.54
CA PRO A 479 -10.95 -17.23 17.94
C PRO A 479 -10.56 -15.95 18.69
N PHE A 480 -11.40 -15.57 19.65
CA PHE A 480 -11.30 -14.28 20.33
C PHE A 480 -10.01 -14.19 21.15
N ALA A 481 -9.22 -13.14 20.92
CA ALA A 481 -8.01 -12.78 21.69
C ALA A 481 -6.96 -13.91 21.90
N GLY A 482 -6.91 -14.93 21.04
CA GLY A 482 -6.04 -16.10 21.21
C GLY A 482 -4.60 -15.98 20.66
N GLY A 483 -4.23 -14.89 19.98
CA GLY A 483 -3.14 -14.84 18.99
C GLY A 483 -1.69 -15.16 19.42
N ILE A 484 -1.43 -15.43 20.69
CA ILE A 484 -0.14 -15.93 21.21
C ILE A 484 -0.15 -17.47 21.39
N PHE A 485 -1.32 -18.07 21.57
CA PHE A 485 -1.52 -19.48 21.91
C PHE A 485 -2.41 -20.26 20.92
N SER A 486 -3.28 -19.59 20.16
CA SER A 486 -4.11 -20.23 19.13
C SER A 486 -3.31 -20.44 17.85
N ARG A 487 -3.17 -21.70 17.42
CA ARG A 487 -2.49 -22.12 16.17
C ARG A 487 -3.27 -21.78 14.88
N SER A 488 -4.31 -20.96 14.99
CA SER A 488 -5.32 -20.67 13.97
C SER A 488 -4.93 -19.49 13.08
N PHE A 489 -5.30 -19.55 11.79
CA PHE A 489 -5.09 -18.45 10.85
C PHE A 489 -5.93 -17.22 11.23
N ASN A 490 -5.39 -16.02 11.01
CA ASN A 490 -6.01 -14.74 11.39
C ASN A 490 -6.10 -13.80 10.17
N PRO A 491 -7.25 -13.73 9.47
CA PRO A 491 -7.42 -12.92 8.27
C PRO A 491 -7.08 -11.43 8.43
N SER A 492 -6.36 -10.88 7.46
CA SER A 492 -5.99 -9.47 7.32
C SER A 492 -6.61 -8.89 6.05
N LYS A 493 -6.77 -7.55 6.00
CA LYS A 493 -7.13 -6.84 4.76
C LYS A 493 -6.21 -7.22 3.59
N GLY A 494 -6.79 -7.42 2.41
CA GLY A 494 -6.13 -7.85 1.17
C GLY A 494 -5.92 -9.36 1.02
N ASP A 495 -6.16 -10.16 2.06
CA ASP A 495 -6.10 -11.62 1.95
C ASP A 495 -7.19 -12.16 1.02
N LEU A 496 -6.85 -13.18 0.23
CA LEU A 496 -7.76 -13.83 -0.72
C LEU A 496 -8.63 -14.87 -0.02
N VAL A 497 -9.90 -14.96 -0.43
CA VAL A 497 -10.89 -15.85 0.19
C VAL A 497 -11.52 -16.76 -0.87
N LEU A 498 -11.25 -18.06 -0.77
CA LEU A 498 -11.83 -19.09 -1.64
C LEU A 498 -12.99 -19.82 -0.95
N SER A 499 -13.96 -20.29 -1.74
CA SER A 499 -14.98 -21.24 -1.27
C SER A 499 -14.35 -22.61 -0.96
N GLN A 500 -15.05 -23.46 -0.21
CA GLN A 500 -14.62 -24.85 -0.03
C GLN A 500 -14.63 -25.68 -1.34
N LYS A 501 -15.16 -25.17 -2.46
CA LYS A 501 -14.99 -25.79 -3.79
C LYS A 501 -13.76 -25.27 -4.55
N GLY A 502 -12.98 -24.36 -3.96
CA GLY A 502 -11.83 -23.72 -4.59
C GLY A 502 -12.17 -22.63 -5.61
N GLU A 503 -13.40 -22.11 -5.58
CA GLU A 503 -13.82 -20.92 -6.34
C GLU A 503 -13.41 -19.64 -5.59
N LEU A 504 -13.35 -18.48 -6.25
CA LEU A 504 -13.26 -17.19 -5.55
C LEU A 504 -14.58 -16.91 -4.81
N LEU A 505 -14.53 -16.80 -3.48
CA LEU A 505 -15.63 -16.24 -2.69
C LEU A 505 -15.48 -14.71 -2.57
N GLY A 506 -14.25 -14.21 -2.38
CA GLY A 506 -14.02 -12.78 -2.21
C GLY A 506 -12.62 -12.40 -1.77
N MET A 507 -12.52 -11.23 -1.14
CA MET A 507 -11.28 -10.67 -0.61
C MET A 507 -11.56 -9.97 0.73
N MET A 508 -10.65 -10.10 1.69
CA MET A 508 -10.75 -9.44 2.99
C MET A 508 -10.67 -7.92 2.82
N ALA A 509 -11.79 -7.21 3.03
CA ALA A 509 -11.88 -5.77 2.82
C ALA A 509 -11.34 -4.98 4.02
N ASN A 510 -11.52 -5.54 5.22
CA ASN A 510 -10.74 -5.23 6.41
C ASN A 510 -10.40 -6.54 7.15
N ASN A 511 -9.92 -6.47 8.39
CA ASN A 511 -9.51 -7.69 9.11
C ASN A 511 -10.70 -8.57 9.54
N THR A 512 -11.92 -8.03 9.62
CA THR A 512 -13.11 -8.72 10.16
C THR A 512 -14.06 -9.19 9.06
N TYR A 513 -14.15 -8.45 7.95
CA TYR A 513 -15.11 -8.71 6.88
C TYR A 513 -14.47 -9.01 5.54
N CYS A 514 -14.91 -10.09 4.91
CA CYS A 514 -14.68 -10.37 3.51
C CYS A 514 -15.76 -9.66 2.67
N TYR A 515 -15.33 -8.94 1.63
CA TYR A 515 -16.21 -8.50 0.55
C TYR A 515 -16.40 -9.68 -0.42
N VAL A 516 -17.65 -10.12 -0.58
CA VAL A 516 -18.05 -11.24 -1.43
C VAL A 516 -18.14 -10.77 -2.88
N ILE A 517 -17.17 -11.17 -3.69
CA ILE A 517 -17.10 -10.77 -5.10
C ILE A 517 -18.11 -11.62 -5.89
N ARG A 518 -19.06 -10.97 -6.54
CA ARG A 518 -20.06 -11.62 -7.44
C ARG A 518 -19.88 -11.24 -8.90
N ASP A 519 -19.37 -10.04 -9.15
CA ASP A 519 -18.98 -9.54 -10.46
C ASP A 519 -17.88 -8.47 -10.29
N LEU A 520 -17.28 -8.06 -11.41
CA LEU A 520 -16.24 -7.03 -11.45
C LEU A 520 -16.76 -5.69 -11.99
N LYS A 521 -18.02 -5.31 -11.71
CA LYS A 521 -18.56 -3.98 -12.08
C LYS A 521 -17.67 -2.87 -11.52
N SER A 522 -17.28 -1.95 -12.40
CA SER A 522 -16.37 -0.86 -12.09
C SER A 522 -17.11 0.44 -11.74
N GLU A 523 -16.59 1.21 -10.78
CA GLU A 523 -16.93 2.63 -10.58
C GLU A 523 -15.96 3.56 -11.33
N SER A 524 -14.68 3.18 -11.43
CA SER A 524 -13.64 3.96 -12.10
C SER A 524 -12.48 3.07 -12.58
N SER A 525 -11.63 3.59 -13.45
CA SER A 525 -10.33 2.96 -13.72
C SER A 525 -9.19 3.97 -13.76
N ILE A 526 -8.00 3.49 -13.40
CA ILE A 526 -6.74 4.22 -13.55
C ILE A 526 -5.87 3.45 -14.54
N ALA A 527 -5.58 4.09 -15.68
CA ALA A 527 -4.69 3.55 -16.69
C ALA A 527 -3.27 3.35 -16.14
N PHE A 528 -2.65 2.21 -16.45
CA PHE A 528 -1.26 1.95 -16.09
C PHE A 528 -0.34 2.47 -17.21
N ARG A 529 -0.06 3.77 -17.15
CA ARG A 529 0.80 4.45 -18.14
C ARG A 529 1.68 5.52 -17.49
N LYS A 530 2.54 6.13 -18.32
CA LYS A 530 3.22 7.39 -18.02
C LYS A 530 2.22 8.55 -18.07
N ASP A 531 2.62 9.69 -17.49
CA ASP A 531 1.96 10.99 -17.67
C ASP A 531 0.48 11.01 -17.26
N LEU A 532 0.23 10.42 -16.09
CA LEU A 532 -1.06 10.40 -15.43
C LEU A 532 -1.37 11.73 -14.73
N ASN A 533 -2.60 12.23 -14.89
CA ASN A 533 -3.05 13.44 -14.21
C ASN A 533 -3.22 13.18 -12.71
N ARG A 534 -2.27 13.70 -11.92
CA ARG A 534 -2.24 13.58 -10.46
C ARG A 534 -3.51 14.14 -9.81
N ALA A 535 -4.02 15.30 -10.25
CA ALA A 535 -5.20 15.92 -9.65
C ALA A 535 -6.46 15.05 -9.85
N THR A 536 -6.64 14.52 -11.06
CA THR A 536 -7.76 13.60 -11.37
C THR A 536 -7.70 12.31 -10.55
N ILE A 537 -6.51 11.69 -10.44
CA ILE A 537 -6.33 10.48 -9.62
C ILE A 537 -6.57 10.77 -8.14
N ALA A 538 -6.02 11.87 -7.61
CA ALA A 538 -6.24 12.27 -6.22
C ALA A 538 -7.74 12.52 -5.93
N LYS A 539 -8.48 13.10 -6.89
CA LYS A 539 -9.94 13.27 -6.79
C LYS A 539 -10.64 11.91 -6.74
N SER A 540 -10.33 10.98 -7.65
CA SER A 540 -10.94 9.64 -7.68
C SER A 540 -10.67 8.84 -6.39
N LEU A 541 -9.43 8.80 -5.92
CA LEU A 541 -9.07 8.09 -4.67
C LEU A 541 -9.76 8.68 -3.43
N LYS A 542 -10.02 10.01 -3.41
CA LYS A 542 -10.83 10.65 -2.37
C LYS A 542 -12.32 10.30 -2.49
N THR A 543 -12.87 10.22 -3.70
CA THR A 543 -14.24 9.72 -3.93
C THR A 543 -14.41 8.29 -3.43
N HIS A 544 -13.51 7.38 -3.80
CA HIS A 544 -13.53 5.99 -3.33
C HIS A 544 -13.40 5.90 -1.79
N HIS A 545 -12.60 6.77 -1.17
CA HIS A 545 -12.53 6.86 0.29
C HIS A 545 -13.87 7.31 0.90
N ALA A 546 -14.56 8.29 0.31
CA ALA A 546 -15.90 8.68 0.74
C ALA A 546 -16.93 7.55 0.55
N THR A 547 -16.84 6.76 -0.52
CA THR A 547 -17.65 5.55 -0.74
C THR A 547 -17.43 4.49 0.36
N ILE A 548 -16.19 4.31 0.85
CA ILE A 548 -15.91 3.45 2.01
C ILE A 548 -16.47 4.07 3.30
N GLN A 549 -16.28 5.36 3.55
CA GLN A 549 -16.76 6.03 4.77
C GLN A 549 -18.29 6.09 4.88
N ARG A 550 -19.04 5.93 3.77
CA ARG A 550 -20.49 5.75 3.78
C ARG A 550 -20.96 4.38 4.27
N LYS A 551 -20.08 3.39 4.36
CA LYS A 551 -20.40 2.05 4.90
C LYS A 551 -20.53 2.08 6.43
N ALA A 552 -21.14 1.03 6.99
CA ALA A 552 -21.18 0.79 8.43
C ALA A 552 -19.75 0.85 9.03
N PHE A 553 -19.63 1.31 10.28
CA PHE A 553 -18.32 1.63 10.88
C PHE A 553 -17.34 0.44 10.89
N ASP A 554 -17.86 -0.76 11.16
CA ASP A 554 -17.11 -2.02 11.22
C ASP A 554 -16.76 -2.60 9.85
N LEU A 555 -17.32 -2.08 8.76
CA LEU A 555 -16.96 -2.40 7.37
C LEU A 555 -15.84 -1.52 6.80
N ARG A 556 -15.35 -0.49 7.52
CA ARG A 556 -14.41 0.52 6.99
C ARG A 556 -12.96 0.03 6.89
#